data_AF-A0AAJ3YFB0-F1
#
_entry.id   AF-A0AAJ3YFB0-F1
#
_cell.length_a   1.000
_cell.length_b   1.000
_cell.length_c   1.000
_cell.angle_alpha   90.00
_cell.angle_beta   90.00
_cell.angle_gamma   90.00
#
_symmetry.space_group_name_H-M   'P 1'
#
loop_
_entity.id
_entity.type
_entity.pdbx_description
1 polymer ?
#
loop_
_entity_poly.entity_id
_entity_poly.type
_entity_poly.pdbx_seq_one_letter_code
_entity_poly.pdbx_strand_id
1 'polypeptide(L)'
;MIDLFSYNEVLDFLEVFFQKMIKDEEYRDKMKFIIDGSRKNKTVSIRAIDVCFMNYRKVTGDYSLATDEEMEIWKQLFNIWQ
;
A
#
# COMPACT_ATOMS: atom_id res chain seq x y z
N MET A 1 16.79 -0.28 -5.50
CA MET A 1 16.38 -1.53 -4.84
C MET A 1 15.92 -1.14 -3.45
N ILE A 2 14.66 -1.40 -3.13
CA ILE A 2 14.05 -1.06 -1.84
C ILE A 2 14.50 -2.05 -0.77
N ASP A 3 14.79 -1.61 0.45
CA ASP A 3 14.93 -2.49 1.60
C ASP A 3 13.56 -2.87 2.16
N LEU A 4 13.15 -4.11 1.90
CA LEU A 4 11.85 -4.64 2.31
C LEU A 4 11.71 -4.88 3.82
N PHE A 5 12.80 -4.83 4.59
CA PHE A 5 12.80 -4.92 6.06
C PHE A 5 12.81 -3.54 6.74
N SER A 6 13.06 -2.48 5.98
CA SER A 6 12.99 -1.10 6.45
C SER A 6 11.54 -0.60 6.39
N TYR A 7 10.88 -0.48 7.55
CA TYR A 7 9.51 0.04 7.58
C TYR A 7 9.40 1.44 6.95
N ASN A 8 10.43 2.29 7.03
CA ASN A 8 10.40 3.62 6.41
C ASN A 8 10.41 3.52 4.88
N GLU A 9 11.34 2.74 4.30
CA GLU A 9 11.41 2.60 2.85
C GLU A 9 10.16 1.91 2.29
N VAL A 10 9.65 0.90 3.00
CA VAL A 10 8.40 0.23 2.65
C VAL A 10 7.23 1.21 2.66
N LEU A 11 7.07 2.01 3.72
CA LEU A 11 5.97 2.97 3.80
C LEU A 11 6.08 4.09 2.76
N ASP A 12 7.31 4.54 2.44
CA ASP A 12 7.55 5.50 1.36
C ASP A 12 7.15 4.93 -0.01
N PHE A 13 7.51 3.68 -0.29
CA PHE A 13 7.07 2.99 -1.51
C PHE A 13 5.56 2.85 -1.57
N LEU A 14 4.92 2.39 -0.49
CA LEU A 14 3.47 2.20 -0.45
C LEU A 14 2.73 3.51 -0.66
N GLU A 15 3.22 4.61 -0.10
CA GLU A 15 2.64 5.94 -0.28
C GLU A 15 2.66 6.36 -1.76
N VAL A 16 3.80 6.26 -2.43
CA VAL A 16 3.94 6.59 -3.86
C VAL A 16 3.08 5.65 -4.72
N PHE A 17 3.11 4.35 -4.41
CA PHE A 17 2.35 3.33 -5.12
C PHE A 17 0.84 3.62 -5.06
N PHE A 18 0.29 3.85 -3.87
CA PHE A 18 -1.15 4.07 -3.73
C PHE A 18 -1.61 5.44 -4.21
N GLN A 19 -0.75 6.47 -4.18
CA GLN A 19 -1.08 7.75 -4.82
C GLN A 19 -1.32 7.60 -6.33
N LYS A 20 -0.56 6.70 -6.99
CA LYS A 20 -0.71 6.36 -8.41
C LYS A 20 -1.93 5.46 -8.66
N MET A 21 -2.14 4.44 -7.82
CA MET A 21 -3.16 3.41 -8.06
C MET A 21 -4.57 3.80 -7.63
N ILE A 22 -4.70 4.60 -6.56
CA ILE A 22 -6.01 5.02 -6.04
C ILE A 22 -6.36 6.37 -6.64
N LYS A 23 -7.39 6.41 -7.49
CA LYS A 23 -7.87 7.65 -8.13
C LYS A 23 -8.96 8.34 -7.31
N ASP A 24 -9.67 7.58 -6.48
CA ASP A 24 -10.69 8.10 -5.59
C ASP A 24 -10.05 8.81 -4.39
N GLU A 25 -10.48 10.04 -4.11
CA GLU A 25 -9.91 10.88 -3.06
C GLU A 25 -10.22 10.35 -1.65
N GLU A 26 -11.43 9.84 -1.42
CA GLU A 26 -11.83 9.29 -0.13
C GLU A 26 -10.99 8.05 0.23
N TYR A 27 -10.72 7.19 -0.75
CA TYR A 27 -9.84 6.04 -0.54
C TYR A 27 -8.36 6.44 -0.40
N ARG A 28 -7.91 7.52 -1.06
CA ARG A 28 -6.55 8.04 -0.85
C ARG A 28 -6.36 8.54 0.57
N ASP A 29 -7.33 9.28 1.11
CA ASP A 29 -7.28 9.76 2.49
C ASP A 29 -7.30 8.62 3.50
N LYS A 30 -8.14 7.60 3.28
CA LYS A 30 -8.16 6.38 4.10
C LYS A 30 -6.82 5.66 4.06
N MET A 31 -6.23 5.50 2.88
CA MET A 31 -4.93 4.85 2.73
C MET A 31 -3.81 5.63 3.44
N LYS A 32 -3.80 6.96 3.26
CA LYS A 32 -2.85 7.86 3.92
C LYS A 32 -2.95 7.75 5.44
N PHE A 33 -4.17 7.73 5.98
CA PHE A 33 -4.38 7.54 7.42
C PHE A 33 -3.76 6.24 7.96
N ILE A 34 -3.90 5.14 7.20
CA ILE A 34 -3.30 3.84 7.56
C ILE A 34 -1.77 3.90 7.51
N ILE A 35 -1.19 4.53 6.49
CA ILE A 35 0.26 4.72 6.34
C ILE A 35 0.81 5.60 7.47
N ASP A 36 0.17 6.72 7.79
CA ASP A 36 0.57 7.61 8.88
C ASP A 36 0.49 6.91 10.25
N GLY A 37 -0.56 6.11 10.47
CA GLY A 37 -0.67 5.26 11.66
C GLY A 37 0.46 4.23 11.73
N SER A 38 0.82 3.64 10.59
CA SER A 38 1.93 2.68 10.47
C SER A 38 3.28 3.34 10.80
N ARG A 39 3.54 4.56 10.29
CA ARG A 39 4.74 5.35 10.61
C ARG A 39 4.84 5.64 12.10
N LYS A 40 3.74 6.10 12.74
CA LYS A 40 3.71 6.40 14.19
C LYS A 40 4.04 5.17 15.03
N ASN A 41 3.55 4.01 14.61
CA ASN A 41 3.73 2.74 15.32
C ASN A 41 5.01 2.00 14.93
N LYS A 42 5.83 2.55 14.02
CA LYS A 42 7.05 1.92 13.48
C LYS A 42 6.81 0.48 13.00
N THR A 43 5.70 0.28 12.31
CA THR A 43 5.28 -1.01 11.76
C THR A 43 4.71 -0.80 10.37
N VAL A 44 4.50 -1.88 9.62
CA VAL A 44 3.80 -1.85 8.33
C VAL A 44 2.47 -2.58 8.51
N SER A 45 1.36 -1.86 8.53
CA SER A 45 0.02 -2.44 8.73
C SER A 45 -0.49 -3.11 7.44
N ILE A 46 0.26 -4.07 6.89
CA ILE A 46 0.07 -4.59 5.52
C ILE A 46 -1.35 -5.12 5.28
N ARG A 47 -1.96 -5.77 6.28
CA ARG A 47 -3.34 -6.25 6.21
C ARG A 47 -4.37 -5.12 6.07
N ALA A 48 -4.21 -4.04 6.83
CA ALA A 48 -5.11 -2.89 6.75
C ALA A 48 -4.99 -2.18 5.40
N ILE A 49 -3.75 -2.06 4.91
CA ILE A 49 -3.44 -1.51 3.59
C ILE A 49 -4.10 -2.36 2.50
N ASP A 50 -3.94 -3.68 2.54
CA ASP A 50 -4.54 -4.57 1.54
C ASP A 50 -6.06 -4.49 1.54
N VAL A 51 -6.70 -4.57 2.71
CA VAL A 51 -8.16 -4.45 2.82
C VAL A 51 -8.66 -3.14 2.24
N CYS A 52 -7.98 -2.02 2.54
CA CYS A 52 -8.32 -0.71 1.98
C CYS A 52 -8.23 -0.71 0.45
N PHE A 53 -7.15 -1.27 -0.10
CA PHE A 53 -6.94 -1.32 -1.55
C PHE A 53 -7.91 -2.27 -2.27
N MET A 54 -8.20 -3.44 -1.71
CA MET A 54 -9.18 -4.38 -2.25
C MET A 54 -10.59 -3.78 -2.27
N ASN A 55 -10.97 -3.07 -1.20
CA ASN A 55 -12.26 -2.39 -1.12
C ASN A 55 -12.37 -1.28 -2.17
N TYR A 56 -11.32 -0.47 -2.36
CA TYR A 56 -11.25 0.51 -3.44
C TYR A 56 -11.55 -0.15 -4.79
N ARG A 57 -10.78 -1.19 -5.15
CA ARG A 57 -10.94 -1.89 -6.45
C ARG A 57 -12.32 -2.49 -6.64
N LYS A 58 -12.88 -3.07 -5.57
CA LYS A 58 -14.23 -3.65 -5.59
C LYS A 58 -15.32 -2.59 -5.82
N VAL A 59 -15.19 -1.42 -5.18
CA VAL A 59 -16.20 -0.35 -5.26
C VAL A 59 -16.11 0.43 -6.57
N THR A 60 -14.90 0.75 -7.02
CA THR A 60 -14.70 1.55 -8.24
C THR A 60 -14.64 0.73 -9.51
N GLY A 61 -14.42 -0.59 -9.40
CA GLY A 61 -14.12 -1.45 -10.55
C GLY A 61 -12.76 -1.14 -11.18
N ASP A 62 -11.87 -0.42 -10.49
CA ASP A 62 -10.55 -0.10 -10.99
C ASP A 62 -9.59 -1.29 -10.83
N TYR A 63 -9.35 -1.99 -11.93
CA TYR A 63 -8.37 -3.07 -12.04
C TYR A 63 -7.13 -2.63 -12.83
N SER A 64 -6.79 -1.34 -12.79
CA SER A 64 -5.53 -0.87 -13.35
C SER A 64 -4.36 -1.71 -12.83
N LEU A 65 -3.47 -2.06 -13.75
CA LEU A 65 -2.36 -2.96 -13.48
C LEU A 65 -1.17 -2.11 -13.05
N ALA A 66 -0.67 -2.40 -11.85
CA ALA A 66 0.68 -2.05 -11.47
C ALA A 66 1.68 -2.75 -12.39
N THR A 67 2.93 -2.26 -12.45
CA THR A 67 3.98 -2.96 -13.21
C THR A 67 4.30 -4.32 -12.58
N ASP A 68 4.90 -5.22 -13.34
CA ASP A 68 5.31 -6.53 -12.82
C ASP A 68 6.24 -6.40 -11.60
N GLU A 69 7.14 -5.40 -11.61
CA GLU A 69 8.02 -5.07 -10.49
C GLU A 69 7.25 -4.59 -9.26
N GLU A 70 6.31 -3.65 -9.42
CA GLU A 70 5.46 -3.15 -8.32
C GLU A 70 4.62 -4.29 -7.71
N MET A 71 4.10 -5.19 -8.55
CA MET A 71 3.34 -6.36 -8.11
C MET A 71 4.21 -7.39 -7.38
N GLU A 72 5.45 -7.57 -7.81
CA GLU A 72 6.40 -8.45 -7.13
C GLU A 72 6.76 -7.90 -5.74
N ILE A 73 7.08 -6.61 -5.64
CA ILE A 73 7.32 -5.94 -4.36
C ILE A 73 6.10 -6.10 -3.45
N TRP A 74 4.89 -5.84 -3.96
CA TRP A 74 3.66 -5.99 -3.19
C TRP A 74 3.49 -7.39 -2.60
N LYS A 75 3.73 -8.44 -3.39
CA LYS A 75 3.67 -9.85 -2.91
C LYS A 75 4.73 -10.13 -1.85
N GLN A 76 5.95 -9.62 -2.02
CA GLN A 76 7.03 -9.83 -1.04
C GLN A 76 6.73 -9.12 0.28
N LEU A 77 6.21 -7.88 0.24
CA LEU A 77 5.79 -7.14 1.44
C LEU A 77 4.74 -7.90 2.24
N PHE A 78 3.80 -8.54 1.56
CA PHE A 78 2.80 -9.39 2.17
C PHE A 78 3.39 -10.55 2.97
N ASN A 79 4.47 -11.16 2.49
CA ASN A 79 5.13 -12.26 3.18
C ASN A 79 5.97 -11.80 4.37
N ILE A 80 6.55 -10.59 4.31
CA ILE A 80 7.47 -10.07 5.32
C ILE A 80 6.72 -9.46 6.51
N TRP A 81 5.65 -8.72 6.24
CA TRP A 81 4.99 -7.86 7.24
C TRP A 81 3.64 -8.40 7.74
N GLN A 82 3.30 -9.66 7.46
CA GLN A 82 2.00 -10.27 7.78
C GLN A 82 1.70 -10.37 9.28
#